data_AF-A0A838JZQ2-F1
#
_entry.id   AF-A0A838JZQ2-F1
#
_cell.length_a   1.000
_cell.length_b   1.000
_cell.length_c   1.000
_cell.angle_alpha   90.00
_cell.angle_beta   90.00
_cell.angle_gamma   90.00
#
_symmetry.space_group_name_H-M   'P 1'
#
loop_
_entity.id
_entity.type
_entity.pdbx_description
1 polymer ?
#
loop_
_entity_poly.entity_id
_entity_poly.type
_entity_poly.pdbx_seq_one_letter_code
_entity_poly.pdbx_strand_id
1 'polypeptide(L)'
;MRLLITQRRMLAIFFVAYYTILLVYGAAAGAFQTIFYAVFVGGAALLVAQLYGKARFGPVVLWGLALWGLAHMAGGLVAIGGTVIYEHSLVGGEFRFDKIVHFFGFGFATLAAYELVRRTVGQNAPARSVAITAAFVGLGVGAVNETIEFLITLLPGDSNVGGFSNTGWDLVANALGAATAALMAPRLERHSGASVAPLGTARG
;
A
#
# COMPACT_ATOMS: atom_id res chain seq x y z
N MET A 1 3.57 -9.94 -14.18
CA MET A 1 2.10 -10.10 -14.21
C MET A 1 1.63 -11.55 -14.33
N ARG A 2 1.89 -12.27 -15.45
CA ARG A 2 1.43 -13.68 -15.63
C ARG A 2 1.81 -14.62 -14.49
N LEU A 3 3.03 -14.50 -13.95
CA LEU A 3 3.50 -15.32 -12.84
C LEU A 3 2.68 -15.12 -11.55
N LEU A 4 2.34 -13.85 -11.22
CA LEU A 4 1.53 -13.53 -10.04
C LEU A 4 0.14 -14.13 -10.21
N ILE A 5 -0.50 -13.91 -11.36
CA ILE A 5 -1.85 -14.43 -11.62
C ILE A 5 -1.88 -15.95 -11.51
N THR A 6 -0.91 -16.66 -12.11
CA THR A 6 -0.89 -18.12 -12.07
C THR A 6 -0.63 -18.67 -10.67
N GLN A 7 0.27 -18.06 -9.89
CA GLN A 7 0.66 -18.55 -8.56
C GLN A 7 -0.23 -18.06 -7.41
N ARG A 8 -0.90 -16.92 -7.59
CA ARG A 8 -1.72 -16.24 -6.57
C ARG A 8 -3.11 -15.94 -7.12
N ARG A 9 -3.75 -16.94 -7.74
CA ARG A 9 -5.06 -16.82 -8.40
C ARG A 9 -6.13 -16.22 -7.48
N MET A 10 -6.24 -16.70 -6.24
CA MET A 10 -7.23 -16.20 -5.29
C MET A 10 -7.05 -14.71 -4.96
N LEU A 11 -5.80 -14.26 -4.82
CA LEU A 11 -5.49 -12.85 -4.62
C LEU A 11 -5.87 -12.02 -5.85
N ALA A 12 -5.56 -12.50 -7.06
CA ALA A 12 -5.91 -11.80 -8.28
C ALA A 12 -7.43 -11.69 -8.46
N ILE A 13 -8.17 -12.76 -8.18
CA ILE A 13 -9.64 -12.76 -8.20
C ILE A 13 -10.19 -11.79 -7.16
N PHE A 14 -9.68 -11.84 -5.93
CA PHE A 14 -10.07 -10.92 -4.86
C PHE A 14 -9.85 -9.46 -5.27
N PHE A 15 -8.65 -9.14 -5.78
CA PHE A 15 -8.30 -7.80 -6.23
C PHE A 15 -9.24 -7.32 -7.33
N VAL A 16 -9.38 -8.10 -8.41
CA VAL A 16 -10.24 -7.72 -9.54
C VAL A 16 -11.69 -7.56 -9.09
N ALA A 17 -12.19 -8.44 -8.23
CA ALA A 17 -13.56 -8.37 -7.73
C ALA A 17 -13.81 -7.05 -6.99
N TYR A 18 -13.04 -6.73 -5.95
CA TYR A 18 -13.30 -5.51 -5.19
C TYR A 18 -13.02 -4.25 -6.03
N TYR A 19 -11.98 -4.27 -6.85
CA TYR A 19 -11.57 -3.14 -7.68
C TYR A 19 -12.67 -2.80 -8.68
N THR A 20 -13.19 -3.79 -9.41
CA THR A 20 -14.29 -3.58 -10.35
C THR A 20 -15.57 -3.14 -9.63
N ILE A 21 -15.93 -3.76 -8.50
CA ILE A 21 -17.14 -3.38 -7.73
C ILE A 21 -17.06 -1.91 -7.31
N LEU A 22 -15.95 -1.47 -6.73
CA LEU A 22 -15.81 -0.10 -6.21
C LEU A 22 -15.69 0.94 -7.34
N LEU A 23 -15.09 0.59 -8.49
CA LEU A 23 -15.12 1.46 -9.66
C LEU A 23 -16.53 1.66 -10.22
N VAL A 24 -17.30 0.57 -10.34
CA VAL A 24 -18.69 0.65 -10.81
C VAL A 24 -19.53 1.45 -9.81
N TYR A 25 -19.36 1.20 -8.51
CA TYR A 25 -20.05 1.95 -7.46
C TYR A 25 -19.73 3.45 -7.53
N GLY A 26 -18.45 3.83 -7.55
CA GLY A 26 -18.04 5.23 -7.60
C GLY A 26 -18.48 5.94 -8.87
N ALA A 27 -18.44 5.25 -10.02
CA ALA A 27 -18.95 5.78 -11.29
C ALA A 27 -20.47 5.98 -11.24
N ALA A 28 -21.23 5.02 -10.69
CA ALA A 28 -22.67 5.13 -10.52
C ALA A 28 -23.08 6.24 -9.54
N ALA A 29 -22.25 6.50 -8.54
CA ALA A 29 -22.41 7.61 -7.59
C ALA A 29 -22.01 8.98 -8.18
N GLY A 30 -21.45 9.04 -9.40
CA GLY A 30 -20.95 10.28 -9.99
C GLY A 30 -19.72 10.85 -9.27
N ALA A 31 -19.02 10.04 -8.48
CA ALA A 31 -17.89 10.49 -7.68
C ALA A 31 -16.65 10.66 -8.58
N PHE A 32 -16.30 11.90 -8.92
CA PHE A 32 -15.12 12.23 -9.74
C PHE A 32 -13.82 11.63 -9.16
N GLN A 33 -13.74 11.52 -7.84
CA GLN A 33 -12.60 10.93 -7.14
C GLN A 33 -12.32 9.47 -7.50
N THR A 34 -13.30 8.74 -8.04
CA THR A 34 -13.14 7.36 -8.53
C THR A 34 -11.99 7.24 -9.52
N ILE A 35 -11.74 8.27 -10.34
CA ILE A 35 -10.65 8.25 -11.32
C ILE A 35 -9.30 8.20 -10.62
N PHE A 36 -9.09 8.99 -9.56
CA PHE A 36 -7.83 9.00 -8.82
C PHE A 36 -7.60 7.67 -8.10
N TYR A 37 -8.64 7.12 -7.48
CA TYR A 37 -8.56 5.79 -6.85
C TYR A 37 -8.25 4.69 -7.88
N ALA A 38 -8.85 4.75 -9.07
CA ALA A 38 -8.55 3.82 -10.16
C ALA A 38 -7.07 3.89 -10.56
N VAL A 39 -6.57 5.10 -10.82
CA VAL A 39 -5.19 5.30 -11.27
C VAL A 39 -4.20 4.91 -10.18
N PHE A 40 -4.42 5.34 -8.94
CA PHE A 40 -3.49 5.10 -7.84
C PHE A 40 -3.45 3.61 -7.45
N VAL A 41 -4.61 3.02 -7.12
CA VAL A 41 -4.66 1.62 -6.67
C VAL A 41 -4.38 0.65 -7.82
N GLY A 42 -4.89 0.93 -9.02
CA GLY A 42 -4.58 0.16 -10.22
C GLY A 42 -3.10 0.25 -10.61
N GLY A 43 -2.53 1.46 -10.56
CA GLY A 43 -1.11 1.70 -10.82
C GLY A 43 -0.20 1.01 -9.81
N ALA A 44 -0.52 1.08 -8.52
CA ALA A 44 0.20 0.37 -7.47
C ALA A 44 0.11 -1.16 -7.65
N ALA A 45 -1.07 -1.70 -7.96
CA ALA A 45 -1.24 -3.12 -8.22
C ALA A 45 -0.44 -3.58 -9.46
N LEU A 46 -0.42 -2.78 -10.52
CA LEU A 46 0.39 -3.03 -11.71
C LEU A 46 1.89 -3.05 -11.36
N LEU A 47 2.36 -2.07 -10.59
CA LEU A 47 3.76 -2.00 -10.13
C LEU A 47 4.13 -3.26 -9.32
N VAL A 48 3.29 -3.64 -8.35
CA VAL A 48 3.49 -4.88 -7.57
C VAL A 48 3.53 -6.10 -8.50
N ALA A 49 2.64 -6.20 -9.47
CA ALA A 49 2.60 -7.31 -10.42
C ALA A 49 3.80 -7.36 -11.38
N GLN A 50 4.41 -6.22 -11.70
CA GLN A 50 5.66 -6.14 -12.45
C GLN A 50 6.86 -6.55 -11.59
N LEU A 51 6.92 -6.08 -10.34
CA LEU A 51 7.99 -6.39 -9.40
C LEU A 51 7.94 -7.83 -8.87
N TYR A 52 6.78 -8.49 -8.88
CA TYR A 52 6.63 -9.85 -8.36
C TYR A 52 7.57 -10.87 -9.02
N GLY A 53 7.90 -10.71 -10.30
CA GLY A 53 8.86 -11.61 -10.97
C GLY A 53 10.26 -11.56 -10.36
N LYS A 54 10.66 -10.38 -9.87
CA LYS A 54 11.97 -10.13 -9.25
C LYS A 54 11.94 -10.43 -7.75
N ALA A 55 10.92 -9.92 -7.07
CA ALA A 55 10.84 -9.93 -5.61
C ALA A 55 10.03 -11.10 -5.03
N ARG A 56 9.33 -11.90 -5.84
CA ARG A 56 8.33 -12.94 -5.46
C ARG A 56 7.75 -12.74 -4.06
N PHE A 57 7.03 -11.63 -3.89
CA PHE A 57 6.58 -11.18 -2.57
C PHE A 57 5.85 -12.28 -1.79
N GLY A 58 6.03 -12.28 -0.47
CA GLY A 58 5.38 -13.22 0.43
C GLY A 58 3.85 -13.10 0.37
N PRO A 59 3.10 -14.19 0.62
CA PRO A 59 1.63 -14.15 0.62
C PRO A 59 1.06 -13.09 1.57
N VAL A 60 1.65 -12.97 2.76
CA VAL A 60 1.22 -12.00 3.79
C VAL A 60 1.36 -10.56 3.28
N VAL A 61 2.50 -10.24 2.65
CA VAL A 61 2.74 -8.91 2.06
C VAL A 61 1.73 -8.62 0.95
N LEU A 62 1.53 -9.57 0.05
CA LEU A 62 0.59 -9.41 -1.06
C LEU A 62 -0.86 -9.21 -0.61
N TRP A 63 -1.32 -9.99 0.37
CA TRP A 63 -2.66 -9.82 0.94
C TRP A 63 -2.79 -8.50 1.68
N GLY A 64 -1.77 -8.10 2.45
CA GLY A 64 -1.76 -6.79 3.12
C GLY A 64 -1.85 -5.62 2.14
N LEU A 65 -1.09 -5.66 1.03
CA LEU A 65 -1.20 -4.64 -0.02
C LEU A 65 -2.57 -4.63 -0.71
N ALA A 66 -3.18 -5.79 -0.95
CA ALA A 66 -4.53 -5.87 -1.54
C ALA A 66 -5.60 -5.37 -0.58
N LEU A 67 -5.50 -5.69 0.72
CA LEU A 67 -6.39 -5.17 1.75
C LEU A 67 -6.22 -3.67 1.95
N TRP A 68 -4.99 -3.17 1.83
CA TRP A 68 -4.74 -1.72 1.84
C TRP A 68 -5.42 -1.05 0.65
N GLY A 69 -5.26 -1.58 -0.57
CA GLY A 69 -5.95 -1.08 -1.76
C GLY A 69 -7.48 -1.09 -1.60
N LEU A 70 -8.05 -2.16 -1.04
CA LEU A 70 -9.47 -2.24 -0.72
C LEU A 70 -9.89 -1.15 0.28
N ALA A 71 -9.20 -1.06 1.42
CA ALA A 71 -9.52 -0.09 2.47
C ALA A 71 -9.39 1.35 1.95
N HIS A 72 -8.42 1.60 1.08
CA HIS A 72 -8.17 2.93 0.52
C HIS A 72 -9.26 3.35 -0.48
N MET A 73 -9.68 2.45 -1.38
CA MET A 73 -10.81 2.73 -2.29
C MET A 73 -12.13 2.82 -1.53
N ALA A 74 -12.43 1.88 -0.63
CA ALA A 74 -13.67 1.90 0.14
C ALA A 74 -13.74 3.14 1.04
N GLY A 75 -12.61 3.49 1.66
CA GLY A 75 -12.43 4.66 2.51
C GLY A 75 -12.86 5.97 1.84
N GLY A 76 -12.44 6.16 0.60
CA GLY A 76 -12.69 7.40 -0.14
C GLY A 76 -13.92 7.41 -1.06
N LEU A 77 -14.53 6.25 -1.32
CA LEU A 77 -15.68 6.15 -2.22
C LEU A 77 -16.98 5.85 -1.49
N VAL A 78 -16.96 4.98 -0.48
CA VAL A 78 -18.19 4.53 0.19
C VAL A 78 -18.60 5.57 1.22
N ALA A 79 -19.82 6.09 1.06
CA ALA A 79 -20.41 7.04 2.00
C ALA A 79 -21.32 6.32 3.01
N ILE A 80 -21.18 6.67 4.28
CA ILE A 80 -22.04 6.22 5.39
C ILE A 80 -22.49 7.45 6.14
N GLY A 81 -23.80 7.68 6.24
CA GLY A 81 -24.34 8.85 6.94
C GLY A 81 -24.06 10.19 6.26
N GLY A 82 -23.82 10.18 4.94
CA GLY A 82 -23.60 11.39 4.13
C GLY A 82 -22.14 11.80 3.97
N THR A 83 -21.19 11.16 4.67
CA THR A 83 -19.75 11.38 4.53
C THR A 83 -19.03 10.08 4.16
N VAL A 84 -17.90 10.20 3.46
CA VAL A 84 -17.10 9.02 3.10
C VAL A 84 -16.43 8.42 4.34
N ILE A 85 -16.16 7.12 4.33
CA ILE A 85 -15.58 6.38 5.46
C ILE A 85 -14.32 7.06 6.02
N TYR A 86 -13.49 7.68 5.16
CA TYR A 86 -12.31 8.44 5.55
C TYR A 86 -12.57 9.64 6.45
N GLU A 87 -13.75 10.25 6.41
CA GLU A 87 -14.07 11.41 7.24
C GLU A 87 -14.57 11.04 8.64
N HIS A 88 -14.85 9.75 8.88
CA HIS A 88 -15.32 9.31 10.19
C HIS A 88 -14.19 9.37 11.21
N SER A 89 -14.32 10.30 12.16
CA SER A 89 -13.39 10.46 13.27
C SER A 89 -13.56 9.31 14.27
N LEU A 90 -12.44 8.69 14.67
CA LEU A 90 -12.45 7.53 15.56
C LEU A 90 -12.41 7.92 17.04
N VAL A 91 -11.72 9.03 17.36
CA VAL A 91 -11.50 9.50 18.75
C VAL A 91 -11.78 11.00 18.88
N GLY A 92 -12.36 11.63 17.85
CA GLY A 92 -12.56 13.08 17.76
C GLY A 92 -11.36 13.80 17.12
N GLY A 93 -11.61 14.99 16.56
CA GLY A 93 -10.60 15.78 15.85
C GLY A 93 -10.11 15.13 14.55
N GLU A 94 -8.86 15.40 14.19
CA GLU A 94 -8.23 14.96 12.92
C GLU A 94 -7.81 13.48 12.91
N PHE A 95 -8.12 12.71 13.96
CA PHE A 95 -7.84 11.27 14.01
C PHE A 95 -8.96 10.47 13.33
N ARG A 96 -8.95 10.53 12.00
CA ARG A 96 -9.93 9.87 11.14
C ARG A 96 -9.48 8.46 10.74
N PHE A 97 -10.38 7.71 10.11
CA PHE A 97 -10.11 6.34 9.66
C PHE A 97 -8.94 6.25 8.67
N ASP A 98 -8.68 7.30 7.90
CA ASP A 98 -7.53 7.39 6.98
C ASP A 98 -6.19 7.10 7.69
N LYS A 99 -5.98 7.58 8.92
CA LYS A 99 -4.75 7.34 9.70
C LYS A 99 -4.48 5.86 9.95
N ILE A 100 -5.52 5.05 10.13
CA ILE A 100 -5.38 3.59 10.26
C ILE A 100 -4.95 2.98 8.92
N VAL A 101 -5.58 3.42 7.83
CA VAL A 101 -5.27 2.94 6.48
C VAL A 101 -3.84 3.31 6.08
N HIS A 102 -3.37 4.50 6.46
CA HIS A 102 -2.00 4.96 6.28
C HIS A 102 -1.01 4.10 7.08
N PHE A 103 -1.21 3.98 8.40
CA PHE A 103 -0.37 3.13 9.24
C PHE A 103 -0.24 1.70 8.68
N PHE A 104 -1.38 1.08 8.36
CA PHE A 104 -1.42 -0.28 7.81
C PHE A 104 -0.75 -0.36 6.44
N GLY A 105 -1.12 0.53 5.53
CA GLY A 105 -0.67 0.55 4.15
C GLY A 105 0.81 0.75 4.00
N PHE A 106 1.37 1.78 4.64
CA PHE A 106 2.81 2.06 4.55
C PHE A 106 3.66 1.10 5.37
N GLY A 107 3.08 0.43 6.36
CA GLY A 107 3.68 -0.77 6.96
C GLY A 107 3.86 -1.88 5.92
N PHE A 108 2.82 -2.24 5.17
CA PHE A 108 2.91 -3.26 4.13
C PHE A 108 3.76 -2.85 2.92
N ALA A 109 3.73 -1.57 2.53
CA ALA A 109 4.64 -1.03 1.52
C ALA A 109 6.11 -1.17 1.97
N THR A 110 6.39 -0.92 3.25
CA THR A 110 7.72 -1.11 3.84
C THR A 110 8.13 -2.58 3.85
N LEU A 111 7.24 -3.52 4.19
CA LEU A 111 7.53 -4.95 4.10
C LEU A 111 7.80 -5.40 2.66
N ALA A 112 7.06 -4.88 1.69
CA ALA A 112 7.31 -5.15 0.27
C ALA A 112 8.68 -4.60 -0.17
N ALA A 113 9.02 -3.38 0.25
CA ALA A 113 10.34 -2.80 0.01
C ALA A 113 11.45 -3.65 0.64
N TYR A 114 11.24 -4.14 1.87
CA TYR A 114 12.18 -5.03 2.55
C TYR A 114 12.44 -6.31 1.74
N GLU A 115 11.39 -7.02 1.32
CA GLU A 115 11.54 -8.25 0.53
C GLU A 115 12.24 -8.00 -0.82
N LEU A 116 11.94 -6.88 -1.48
CA LEU A 116 12.58 -6.49 -2.74
C LEU A 116 14.07 -6.18 -2.54
N VAL A 117 14.41 -5.31 -1.58
CA VAL A 117 15.80 -4.92 -1.31
C VAL A 117 16.59 -6.15 -0.84
N ARG A 118 16.03 -6.95 0.08
CA ARG A 118 16.68 -8.16 0.60
C ARG A 118 17.07 -9.13 -0.51
N ARG A 119 16.23 -9.30 -1.53
CA ARG A 119 16.53 -10.13 -2.70
C ARG A 119 17.55 -9.52 -3.65
N THR A 120 17.63 -8.21 -3.68
CA THR A 120 18.57 -7.47 -4.54
C THR A 120 19.98 -7.48 -3.96
N VAL A 121 20.11 -7.22 -2.65
CA VAL A 121 21.42 -7.15 -1.97
C VAL A 121 21.90 -8.49 -1.41
N GLY A 122 21.02 -9.49 -1.38
CA GLY A 122 21.33 -10.83 -0.89
C GLY A 122 21.27 -10.99 0.64
N GLN A 123 21.35 -12.25 1.07
CA GLN A 123 21.15 -12.66 2.46
C GLN A 123 22.30 -12.27 3.40
N ASN A 124 23.49 -12.00 2.86
CA ASN A 124 24.66 -11.60 3.64
C ASN A 124 24.60 -10.14 4.12
N ALA A 125 23.74 -9.30 3.52
CA ALA A 125 23.58 -7.93 3.98
C ALA A 125 23.02 -7.91 5.42
N PRO A 126 23.42 -6.95 6.27
CA PRO A 126 22.85 -6.84 7.61
C PRO A 126 21.34 -6.56 7.54
N ALA A 127 20.53 -7.47 8.10
CA ALA A 127 19.07 -7.39 8.03
C ALA A 127 18.51 -6.07 8.59
N ARG A 128 19.18 -5.50 9.61
CA ARG A 128 18.81 -4.20 10.18
C ARG A 128 19.01 -3.06 9.18
N SER A 129 20.12 -3.06 8.43
CA SER A 129 20.37 -2.04 7.41
C SER A 129 19.31 -2.11 6.31
N VAL A 130 18.99 -3.32 5.84
CA VAL A 130 17.93 -3.55 4.85
C VAL A 130 16.56 -3.06 5.38
N ALA A 131 16.26 -3.30 6.66
CA ALA A 131 15.02 -2.83 7.29
C ALA A 131 14.93 -1.31 7.37
N ILE A 132 16.01 -0.63 7.75
CA ILE A 132 16.07 0.83 7.79
C ILE A 132 15.91 1.41 6.37
N THR A 133 16.63 0.85 5.38
CA THR A 133 16.48 1.26 3.98
C THR A 133 15.04 1.06 3.49
N ALA A 134 14.42 -0.07 3.81
CA ALA A 134 13.03 -0.33 3.46
C ALA A 134 12.06 0.66 4.12
N ALA A 135 12.32 1.07 5.36
CA ALA A 135 11.52 2.09 6.04
C ALA A 135 11.58 3.44 5.30
N PHE A 136 12.76 3.87 4.87
CA PHE A 136 12.90 5.09 4.05
C PHE A 136 12.19 4.97 2.70
N VAL A 137 12.24 3.80 2.07
CA VAL A 137 11.46 3.55 0.84
C VAL A 137 9.96 3.62 1.12
N GLY A 138 9.47 2.99 2.18
CA GLY A 138 8.06 3.05 2.58
C GLY A 138 7.58 4.46 2.89
N LEU A 139 8.40 5.26 3.59
CA LEU A 139 8.18 6.69 3.79
C LEU A 139 8.15 7.46 2.47
N GLY A 140 9.02 7.12 1.52
CA GLY A 140 9.00 7.70 0.17
C GLY A 140 7.73 7.38 -0.59
N VAL A 141 7.20 6.15 -0.49
CA VAL A 141 5.89 5.79 -1.02
C VAL A 141 4.77 6.60 -0.35
N GLY A 142 4.88 6.82 0.97
CA GLY A 142 4.01 7.74 1.72
C GLY A 142 4.04 9.16 1.20
N ALA A 143 5.23 9.73 1.01
CA ALA A 143 5.37 11.07 0.46
C ALA A 143 4.76 11.19 -0.96
N VAL A 144 4.91 10.16 -1.79
CA VAL A 144 4.27 10.12 -3.12
C VAL A 144 2.73 10.09 -2.99
N ASN A 145 2.19 9.32 -2.04
CA ASN A 145 0.75 9.31 -1.76
C ASN A 145 0.25 10.71 -1.37
N GLU A 146 0.86 11.34 -0.37
CA GLU A 146 0.49 12.70 0.06
C GLU A 146 0.64 13.74 -1.06
N THR A 147 1.64 13.57 -1.93
CA THR A 147 1.81 14.45 -3.09
C THR A 147 0.65 14.32 -4.07
N ILE A 148 0.19 13.09 -4.34
CA ILE A 148 -0.96 12.85 -5.22
C ILE A 148 -2.23 13.42 -4.58
N GLU A 149 -2.43 13.21 -3.28
CA GLU A 149 -3.56 13.77 -2.54
C GLU A 149 -3.56 15.29 -2.58
N PHE A 150 -2.41 15.93 -2.34
CA PHE A 150 -2.25 17.37 -2.50
C PHE A 150 -2.62 17.84 -3.91
N LEU A 151 -2.15 17.15 -4.96
CA LEU A 151 -2.49 17.51 -6.34
C LEU A 151 -4.00 17.40 -6.62
N ILE A 152 -4.71 16.46 -5.97
CA ILE A 152 -6.17 16.35 -6.07
C ILE A 152 -6.85 17.57 -5.47
N THR A 153 -6.34 18.13 -4.37
CA THR A 153 -6.90 19.38 -3.77
C THR A 153 -6.79 20.60 -4.69
N LEU A 154 -5.92 20.57 -5.72
CA LEU A 154 -5.76 21.66 -6.68
C LEU A 154 -6.78 21.60 -7.83
N LEU A 155 -7.54 20.51 -7.95
CA LEU A 155 -8.50 20.33 -9.02
C LEU A 155 -9.87 20.93 -8.67
N PRO A 156 -10.67 21.35 -9.68
CA PRO A 156 -12.02 21.84 -9.43
C PRO A 156 -12.92 20.72 -8.88
N GLY A 157 -13.46 20.91 -7.68
CA GLY A 157 -14.42 20.02 -7.04
C GLY A 157 -14.13 19.80 -5.57
N ASP A 158 -15.13 19.36 -4.81
CA ASP A 158 -14.93 18.97 -3.42
C ASP A 158 -14.02 17.72 -3.39
N SER A 159 -12.88 17.84 -2.71
CA SER A 159 -12.00 16.71 -2.45
C SER A 159 -12.24 16.22 -1.02
N ASN A 160 -12.47 14.92 -0.87
CA ASN A 160 -12.47 14.21 0.42
C ASN A 160 -11.05 14.07 1.04
N VAL A 161 -10.08 14.87 0.58
CA VAL A 161 -8.71 14.92 1.07
C VAL A 161 -8.62 16.00 2.15
N GLY A 162 -7.97 15.71 3.27
CA GLY A 162 -7.84 16.69 4.35
C GLY A 162 -6.83 17.81 4.05
N GLY A 163 -6.88 18.89 4.84
CA GLY A 163 -5.94 20.01 4.73
C GLY A 163 -4.56 19.72 5.33
N PHE A 164 -3.72 20.75 5.47
CA PHE A 164 -2.34 20.64 5.95
C PHE A 164 -2.17 19.81 7.24
N SER A 165 -3.06 20.01 8.23
CA SER A 165 -3.00 19.25 9.47
C SER A 165 -3.31 17.76 9.26
N ASN A 166 -4.18 17.41 8.31
CA ASN A 166 -4.47 16.01 7.97
C ASN A 166 -3.22 15.36 7.40
N THR A 167 -2.64 15.97 6.35
CA THR A 167 -1.41 15.50 5.71
C THR A 167 -0.27 15.33 6.72
N GLY A 168 -0.13 16.25 7.67
CA GLY A 168 0.83 16.12 8.75
C GLY A 168 0.63 14.85 9.59
N TRP A 169 -0.61 14.56 9.98
CA TRP A 169 -0.95 13.33 10.71
C TRP A 169 -0.86 12.07 9.84
N ASP A 170 -1.14 12.17 8.54
CA ASP A 170 -0.94 11.09 7.57
C ASP A 170 0.54 10.72 7.52
N LEU A 171 1.44 11.69 7.39
CA LEU A 171 2.89 11.44 7.44
C LEU A 171 3.34 10.80 8.77
N VAL A 172 2.74 11.18 9.90
CA VAL A 172 2.99 10.54 11.19
C VAL A 172 2.53 9.08 11.16
N ALA A 173 1.33 8.80 10.67
CA ALA A 173 0.82 7.43 10.53
C ALA A 173 1.70 6.59 9.59
N ASN A 174 2.14 7.17 8.46
CA ASN A 174 3.06 6.56 7.50
C ASN A 174 4.38 6.17 8.19
N ALA A 175 4.93 7.09 9.00
CA ALA A 175 6.17 6.85 9.75
C ALA A 175 6.03 5.77 10.81
N LEU A 176 4.93 5.75 11.56
CA LEU A 176 4.66 4.71 12.55
C LEU A 176 4.48 3.34 11.91
N GLY A 177 3.79 3.27 10.77
CA GLY A 177 3.62 2.05 9.97
C GLY A 177 4.96 1.52 9.48
N ALA A 178 5.76 2.38 8.85
CA ALA A 178 7.08 2.04 8.35
C ALA A 178 8.05 1.61 9.46
N ALA A 179 8.06 2.31 10.59
CA ALA A 179 8.89 1.96 11.74
C ALA A 179 8.51 0.59 12.31
N THR A 180 7.21 0.33 12.49
CA THR A 180 6.69 -0.97 12.95
C THR A 180 7.14 -2.09 12.01
N ALA A 181 6.93 -1.92 10.71
CA ALA A 181 7.33 -2.90 9.70
C ALA A 181 8.85 -3.16 9.72
N ALA A 182 9.68 -2.11 9.83
CA ALA A 182 11.13 -2.24 9.90
C ALA A 182 11.61 -3.00 11.15
N LEU A 183 10.94 -2.82 12.29
CA LEU A 183 11.23 -3.57 13.52
C LEU A 183 10.84 -5.05 13.40
N MET A 184 9.76 -5.34 12.68
CA MET A 184 9.21 -6.69 12.52
C MET A 184 9.89 -7.51 11.42
N ALA A 185 10.28 -6.88 10.29
CA ALA A 185 10.72 -7.59 9.10
C ALA A 185 11.90 -8.57 9.34
N PRO A 186 12.97 -8.21 10.08
CA PRO A 186 14.05 -9.16 10.39
C PRO A 186 13.63 -10.32 11.30
N ARG A 187 12.54 -10.17 12.06
CA ARG A 187 11.99 -11.25 12.91
C ARG A 187 11.17 -12.21 12.07
N LEU A 188 10.33 -11.68 11.18
CA LEU A 188 9.52 -12.46 10.26
C LEU A 188 10.39 -13.29 9.30
N GLU A 189 11.51 -12.74 8.82
CA GLU A 189 12.48 -13.47 8.01
C GLU A 189 13.07 -14.68 8.76
N ARG A 190 13.49 -14.48 10.02
CA ARG A 190 14.08 -15.54 10.86
C ARG A 190 13.10 -16.69 11.13
N HIS A 191 11.84 -16.38 11.41
CA HIS A 191 10.83 -17.41 11.68
C HIS A 191 10.38 -18.18 10.44
N SER A 192 10.45 -17.55 9.27
CA SER A 192 9.99 -18.20 8.03
C SER A 192 10.96 -19.25 7.52
N GLY A 193 12.14 -19.42 8.14
CA GLY A 193 13.18 -20.37 7.70
C GLY A 193 13.58 -20.20 6.24
N ALA A 194 13.27 -19.04 5.65
CA ALA A 194 13.25 -18.85 4.22
C ALA A 194 14.69 -18.71 3.73
N SER A 195 15.32 -19.84 3.44
CA SER A 195 16.35 -19.93 2.41
C SER A 195 15.70 -19.48 1.10
N VAL A 196 15.64 -18.18 0.89
CA VAL A 196 15.32 -17.61 -0.41
C VAL A 196 16.57 -17.87 -1.25
N ALA A 197 16.59 -19.03 -1.90
CA ALA A 197 17.62 -19.36 -2.86
C ALA A 197 17.79 -18.16 -3.81
N PRO A 198 19.04 -17.67 -4.02
CA PRO A 198 19.26 -16.62 -5.00
C PRO A 198 18.63 -17.06 -6.32
N LEU A 199 18.01 -16.13 -7.04
CA LEU A 199 17.63 -16.39 -8.42
C LEU A 199 18.90 -16.88 -9.10
N GLY A 200 18.90 -18.17 -9.48
CA GLY A 200 20.07 -18.80 -10.08
C GLY A 200 20.61 -17.89 -11.16
N THR A 201 21.92 -17.68 -11.15
CA THR A 201 22.63 -16.95 -12.19
C THR A 201 22.22 -17.56 -13.52
N ALA A 202 21.32 -16.88 -14.23
CA ALA A 202 21.03 -17.19 -15.62
C ALA A 202 22.31 -16.83 -16.37
N ARG A 203 23.21 -17.81 -16.49
CA ARG A 203 24.19 -17.87 -17.57
C ARG A 203 23.39 -18.10 -18.85
N GLY A 204 23.52 -17.19 -19.79
CA GLY A 204 22.89 -17.16 -21.10
C GLY A 204 23.06 -15.78 -21.67
#